data_AF-A0A939G2U0-F1
#
_entry.id   AF-A0A939G2U0-F1
#
_cell.length_a   1.000
_cell.length_b   1.000
_cell.length_c   1.000
_cell.angle_alpha   90.00
_cell.angle_beta   90.00
_cell.angle_gamma   90.00
#
_symmetry.space_group_name_H-M   'P 1'
#
loop_
_entity.id
_entity.type
_entity.pdbx_description
1 polymer ?
#
loop_
_entity_poly.entity_id
_entity_poly.type
_entity_poly.pdbx_seq_one_letter_code
_entity_poly.pdbx_strand_id
1 'polypeptide(L)'
;MSNAFQTIRIRHVDGAKINQTDEFDANRVELTIGRDTGSDIRFDPDQDLSVSRQHGRILLPARPGEPFRLVDNSKNGLFINGLRITDSAPLQPGDMVQVGANGPRFVLDVFPEITQGPPATRLVGMEQATKEVRMNEVPQLVQVDTLPKVGIGRDTFERAIGSERKQSNKRLGAVLLGLLLVVGAGGYAIWQHQKKTADELVGSRDSLNAVLNKEIVGLRGNLTKLEEKAKNQPLADNEVGALVMDKVVQIEMSWSLFDARTGEPLWHLWVPIDTVGTYAPAFIRRQDGNLDAYLFKAKSNLPGLPVTEAGSGTGFMVSKDGLLLTNRHVAAGWDTRYNFPSVGGRFLGVLVEMDQKGQLAKKGFIDQPVSWIPSETQLVDGQPGQVSGRNSYMNVVFPGSTNRRAATLVSPSQIHDVALVKVALAQPVEPVATLDNYNTVPKGESVVCIGYPGVSPEIYSVRKSNDNFKRAATPTTVANPTMTSGTITNLIKSSTEFDNKQTMGDYLQLSINATGPGNSGGPLLNRKGEVIGIFTMSRTGSAGELVTFAIPIKYGLELLTKN
;
A
#
# COMPACT_ATOMS: atom_id res chain seq x y z
N MET A 1 -15.01 -0.09 -43.44
CA MET A 1 -15.57 0.20 -42.10
C MET A 1 -14.40 0.17 -41.15
N SER A 2 -13.97 1.31 -40.60
CA SER A 2 -12.73 1.37 -39.81
C SER A 2 -12.97 0.89 -38.39
N ASN A 3 -12.05 0.08 -37.87
CA ASN A 3 -12.00 -0.25 -36.45
C ASN A 3 -11.82 1.04 -35.63
N ALA A 4 -12.40 1.07 -34.42
CA ALA A 4 -12.36 2.25 -33.54
C ALA A 4 -10.96 2.51 -32.94
N PHE A 5 -10.02 1.59 -33.17
CA PHE A 5 -8.61 1.66 -32.79
C PHE A 5 -7.74 1.36 -34.02
N GLN A 6 -6.56 1.95 -34.09
CA GLN A 6 -5.61 1.81 -35.21
C GLN A 6 -4.52 0.77 -34.93
N THR A 7 -4.17 0.57 -33.65
CA THR A 7 -3.06 -0.31 -33.26
C THR A 7 -3.43 -1.15 -32.04
N ILE A 8 -3.01 -2.41 -32.03
CA ILE A 8 -3.07 -3.32 -30.87
C ILE A 8 -1.67 -3.41 -30.29
N ARG A 9 -1.55 -3.29 -28.97
CA ARG A 9 -0.29 -3.41 -28.24
C ARG A 9 -0.36 -4.58 -27.28
N ILE A 10 0.69 -5.39 -27.27
CA ILE A 10 0.87 -6.49 -26.33
C ILE A 10 2.06 -6.15 -25.44
N ARG A 11 1.80 -5.71 -24.21
CA ARG A 11 2.86 -5.44 -23.22
C ARG A 11 3.16 -6.68 -22.41
N HIS A 12 4.37 -7.18 -22.53
CA HIS A 12 4.85 -8.32 -21.75
C HIS A 12 5.25 -7.84 -20.35
N VAL A 13 4.59 -8.37 -19.32
CA VAL A 13 4.81 -8.00 -17.92
C VAL A 13 5.58 -9.07 -17.13
N ASP A 14 5.81 -10.22 -17.75
CA ASP A 14 6.48 -11.38 -17.14
C ASP A 14 7.09 -12.28 -18.24
N GLY A 15 8.00 -13.18 -17.85
CA GLY A 15 8.72 -14.08 -18.75
C GLY A 15 9.94 -13.47 -19.43
N ALA A 16 10.52 -14.18 -20.40
CA ALA A 16 11.74 -13.78 -21.10
C ALA A 16 11.62 -12.43 -21.85
N LYS A 17 10.39 -12.02 -22.21
CA LYS A 17 10.08 -10.76 -22.89
C LYS A 17 9.63 -9.63 -21.97
N ILE A 18 9.82 -9.71 -20.65
CA ILE A 18 9.39 -8.66 -19.70
C ILE A 18 9.85 -7.25 -20.13
N ASN A 19 8.95 -6.26 -20.01
CA ASN A 19 9.11 -4.86 -20.44
C ASN A 19 9.20 -4.62 -21.95
N GLN A 20 8.97 -5.64 -22.78
CA GLN A 20 8.85 -5.48 -24.23
C GLN A 20 7.37 -5.26 -24.63
N THR A 21 7.17 -4.54 -25.74
CA THR A 21 5.84 -4.32 -26.32
C THR A 21 5.85 -4.75 -27.78
N ASP A 22 4.92 -5.63 -28.16
CA ASP A 22 4.67 -5.97 -29.57
C ASP A 22 3.50 -5.11 -30.09
N GLU A 23 3.63 -4.54 -31.28
CA GLU A 23 2.57 -3.73 -31.91
C GLU A 23 2.04 -4.41 -33.18
N PHE A 24 0.71 -4.42 -33.34
CA PHE A 24 0.02 -5.05 -34.46
C PHE A 24 -1.03 -4.12 -35.07
N ASP A 25 -1.25 -4.26 -36.38
CA ASP A 25 -2.29 -3.55 -37.12
C ASP A 25 -3.69 -4.03 -36.72
N ALA A 26 -4.61 -3.10 -36.47
CA ALA A 26 -6.00 -3.39 -36.12
C ALA A 26 -6.80 -4.10 -37.22
N ASN A 27 -6.31 -4.17 -38.47
CA ASN A 27 -6.96 -4.86 -39.59
C ASN A 27 -6.69 -6.38 -39.62
N ARG A 28 -5.89 -6.91 -38.69
CA ARG A 28 -5.73 -8.36 -38.52
C ARG A 28 -7.08 -9.02 -38.17
N VAL A 29 -7.17 -10.33 -38.37
CA VAL A 29 -8.34 -11.12 -37.94
C VAL A 29 -8.03 -11.87 -36.65
N GLU A 30 -6.79 -12.34 -36.51
CA GLU A 30 -6.31 -13.01 -35.31
C GLU A 30 -4.83 -12.70 -35.05
N LEU A 31 -4.40 -12.90 -33.80
CA LEU A 31 -3.01 -12.95 -33.37
C LEU A 31 -2.75 -14.30 -32.69
N THR A 32 -1.76 -15.03 -33.15
CA THR A 32 -1.41 -16.36 -32.63
C THR A 32 -0.44 -16.26 -31.45
N ILE A 33 -0.59 -17.13 -30.45
CA ILE A 33 0.22 -17.17 -29.22
C ILE A 33 0.93 -18.52 -29.17
N GLY A 34 2.25 -18.53 -29.01
CA GLY A 34 3.01 -19.78 -28.92
C GLY A 34 4.53 -19.60 -28.89
N ARG A 35 5.25 -20.72 -28.83
CA ARG A 35 6.71 -20.77 -28.98
C ARG A 35 7.18 -21.05 -30.40
N ASP A 36 6.28 -21.49 -31.27
CA ASP A 36 6.61 -21.73 -32.68
C ASP A 36 7.06 -20.44 -33.35
N THR A 37 7.98 -20.58 -34.30
CA THR A 37 8.56 -19.46 -35.07
C THR A 37 7.53 -18.65 -35.83
N GLY A 38 6.38 -19.25 -36.17
CA GLY A 38 5.27 -18.60 -36.86
C GLY A 38 4.23 -17.94 -35.94
N SER A 39 4.44 -17.91 -34.62
CA SER A 39 3.50 -17.25 -33.70
C SER A 39 3.67 -15.72 -33.74
N ASP A 40 2.57 -14.97 -33.77
CA ASP A 40 2.61 -13.50 -33.73
C ASP A 40 3.12 -13.01 -32.36
N ILE A 41 2.51 -13.51 -31.28
CA ILE A 41 2.92 -13.31 -29.90
C ILE A 41 3.81 -14.49 -29.52
N ARG A 42 5.10 -14.35 -29.85
CA ARG A 42 6.10 -15.41 -29.70
C ARG A 42 6.81 -15.35 -28.36
N PHE A 43 6.81 -16.49 -27.67
CA PHE A 43 7.56 -16.73 -26.43
C PHE A 43 8.85 -17.51 -26.69
N ASP A 44 9.79 -17.44 -25.75
CA ASP A 44 11.11 -18.05 -25.91
C ASP A 44 11.00 -19.59 -25.91
N PRO A 45 11.52 -20.28 -26.94
CA PRO A 45 11.41 -21.73 -27.08
C PRO A 45 12.04 -22.52 -25.92
N ASP A 46 13.09 -21.96 -25.30
CA ASP A 46 13.95 -22.61 -24.33
C ASP A 46 13.69 -22.13 -22.89
N GLN A 47 13.24 -20.89 -22.70
CA GLN A 47 12.94 -20.34 -21.37
C GLN A 47 11.47 -20.47 -20.96
N ASP A 48 10.52 -20.31 -21.90
CA ASP A 48 9.08 -20.28 -21.58
C ASP A 48 8.42 -21.66 -21.73
N LEU A 49 9.00 -22.71 -21.13
CA LEU A 49 8.61 -24.11 -21.35
C LEU A 49 7.14 -24.45 -21.00
N SER A 50 6.50 -23.63 -20.17
CA SER A 50 5.06 -23.72 -19.84
C SER A 50 4.15 -23.30 -21.00
N VAL A 51 4.70 -22.62 -22.01
CA VAL A 51 3.98 -22.23 -23.21
C VAL A 51 3.97 -23.41 -24.20
N SER A 52 2.85 -23.73 -24.85
CA SER A 52 2.81 -24.73 -25.94
C SER A 52 3.37 -24.13 -27.23
N ARG A 53 3.84 -24.97 -28.15
CA ARG A 53 4.28 -24.57 -29.50
C ARG A 53 3.23 -23.71 -30.21
N GLN A 54 1.99 -24.20 -30.21
CA GLN A 54 0.78 -23.42 -30.51
C GLN A 54 -0.08 -23.41 -29.24
N HIS A 55 -0.13 -22.28 -28.53
CA HIS A 55 -0.80 -22.19 -27.24
C HIS A 55 -2.25 -21.69 -27.39
N GLY A 56 -2.46 -20.69 -28.22
CA GLY A 56 -3.79 -20.13 -28.42
C GLY A 56 -3.76 -18.96 -29.38
N ARG A 57 -4.81 -18.16 -29.34
CA ARG A 57 -4.93 -16.98 -30.21
C ARG A 57 -5.88 -15.95 -29.65
N ILE A 58 -5.72 -14.71 -30.10
CA ILE A 58 -6.62 -13.60 -29.86
C ILE A 58 -7.36 -13.32 -31.17
N LEU A 59 -8.69 -13.48 -31.16
CA LEU A 59 -9.55 -13.07 -32.26
C LEU A 59 -9.92 -11.61 -32.07
N LEU A 60 -9.72 -10.82 -33.12
CA LEU A 60 -10.06 -9.39 -33.13
C LEU A 60 -11.56 -9.22 -33.41
N PRO A 61 -12.20 -8.19 -32.85
CA PRO A 61 -13.63 -7.96 -33.06
C PRO A 61 -13.93 -7.63 -34.53
N ALA A 62 -14.96 -8.26 -35.10
CA ALA A 62 -15.36 -8.03 -36.49
C ALA A 62 -16.17 -6.72 -36.65
N ARG A 63 -16.70 -6.17 -35.54
CA ARG A 63 -17.50 -4.94 -35.51
C ARG A 63 -17.10 -4.07 -34.31
N PRO A 64 -17.16 -2.73 -34.43
CA PRO A 64 -16.92 -1.83 -33.30
C PRO A 64 -17.87 -2.13 -32.13
N GLY A 65 -17.32 -2.30 -30.92
CA GLY A 65 -18.07 -2.58 -29.69
C GLY A 65 -18.13 -4.05 -29.28
N GLU A 66 -17.67 -4.99 -30.12
CA GLU A 66 -17.46 -6.38 -29.71
C GLU A 66 -16.14 -6.52 -28.93
N PRO A 67 -16.06 -7.40 -27.91
CA PRO A 67 -14.81 -7.66 -27.21
C PRO A 67 -13.86 -8.50 -28.07
N PHE A 68 -12.56 -8.42 -27.79
CA PHE A 68 -11.62 -9.43 -28.29
C PHE A 68 -12.02 -10.79 -27.73
N ARG A 69 -11.59 -11.88 -28.37
CA ARG A 69 -11.79 -13.23 -27.83
C ARG A 69 -10.46 -13.96 -27.71
N LEU A 70 -10.14 -14.40 -26.51
CA LEU A 70 -9.01 -15.28 -26.26
C LEU A 70 -9.48 -16.73 -26.44
N VAL A 71 -8.77 -17.51 -27.26
CA VAL A 71 -9.06 -18.91 -27.55
C VAL A 71 -7.88 -19.76 -27.10
N ASP A 72 -8.16 -20.78 -26.29
CA ASP A 72 -7.17 -21.71 -25.75
C ASP A 72 -7.11 -22.99 -26.58
N ASN A 73 -5.93 -23.28 -27.13
CA ASN A 73 -5.64 -24.51 -27.86
C ASN A 73 -4.51 -25.32 -27.20
N SER A 74 -4.19 -25.02 -25.93
CA SER A 74 -2.99 -25.50 -25.26
C SER A 74 -3.23 -26.70 -24.34
N LYS A 75 -2.12 -27.29 -23.90
CA LYS A 75 -2.12 -28.27 -22.80
C LYS A 75 -2.20 -27.62 -21.41
N ASN A 76 -1.65 -26.40 -21.26
CA ASN A 76 -1.37 -25.79 -19.96
C ASN A 76 -2.34 -24.68 -19.54
N GLY A 77 -3.30 -24.36 -20.40
CA GLY A 77 -4.37 -23.41 -20.11
C GLY A 77 -3.99 -21.96 -20.38
N LEU A 78 -4.95 -21.18 -20.88
CA LEU A 78 -4.93 -19.72 -20.82
C LEU A 78 -5.71 -19.19 -19.63
N PHE A 79 -5.29 -18.06 -19.08
CA PHE A 79 -5.94 -17.42 -17.94
C PHE A 79 -6.10 -15.93 -18.20
N ILE A 80 -7.22 -15.36 -17.76
CA ILE A 80 -7.51 -13.92 -17.78
C ILE A 80 -7.67 -13.46 -16.33
N ASN A 81 -6.86 -12.49 -15.90
CA ASN A 81 -6.87 -11.94 -14.53
C ASN A 81 -6.78 -13.03 -13.44
N GLY A 82 -5.99 -14.09 -13.70
CA GLY A 82 -5.80 -15.22 -12.79
C GLY A 82 -6.85 -16.33 -12.90
N LEU A 83 -7.91 -16.15 -13.68
CA LEU A 83 -8.96 -17.15 -13.87
C LEU A 83 -8.72 -17.93 -15.17
N ARG A 84 -8.71 -19.27 -15.08
CA ARG A 84 -8.55 -20.14 -16.25
C ARG A 84 -9.75 -20.01 -17.18
N ILE A 85 -9.50 -19.87 -18.48
CA ILE A 85 -10.57 -19.86 -19.49
C ILE A 85 -10.91 -21.29 -19.93
N THR A 86 -12.12 -21.48 -20.45
CA THR A 86 -12.57 -22.76 -21.03
C THR A 86 -12.91 -22.53 -22.49
N ASP A 87 -12.16 -23.14 -23.40
CA ASP A 87 -12.22 -23.01 -24.87
C ASP A 87 -11.99 -21.59 -25.40
N SER A 88 -12.90 -20.66 -25.09
CA SER A 88 -12.74 -19.25 -25.43
C SER A 88 -13.40 -18.33 -24.40
N ALA A 89 -12.81 -17.15 -24.19
CA ALA A 89 -13.37 -16.12 -23.32
C ALA A 89 -13.24 -14.73 -23.95
N PRO A 90 -14.20 -13.82 -23.71
CA PRO A 90 -14.03 -12.42 -24.09
C PRO A 90 -12.88 -11.78 -23.29
N LEU A 91 -12.08 -10.98 -24.00
CA LEU A 91 -10.89 -10.29 -23.53
C LEU A 91 -11.06 -8.79 -23.80
N GLN A 92 -10.81 -7.95 -22.80
CA GLN A 92 -10.88 -6.49 -22.93
C GLN A 92 -9.47 -5.87 -22.89
N PRO A 93 -9.28 -4.69 -23.51
CA PRO A 93 -8.07 -3.92 -23.30
C PRO A 93 -7.85 -3.63 -21.80
N GLY A 94 -6.63 -3.83 -21.32
CA GLY A 94 -6.26 -3.75 -19.90
C GLY A 94 -6.31 -5.09 -19.14
N ASP A 95 -6.95 -6.13 -19.69
CA ASP A 95 -6.96 -7.46 -19.06
C ASP A 95 -5.57 -8.11 -19.10
N MET A 96 -5.19 -8.75 -18.00
CA MET A 96 -3.97 -9.52 -17.88
C MET A 96 -4.19 -10.94 -18.42
N VAL A 97 -3.44 -11.32 -19.45
CA VAL A 97 -3.43 -12.69 -19.99
C VAL A 97 -2.21 -13.43 -19.47
N GLN A 98 -2.41 -14.62 -18.93
CA GLN A 98 -1.35 -15.54 -18.52
C GLN A 98 -1.38 -16.81 -19.37
N VAL A 99 -0.19 -17.23 -19.82
CA VAL A 99 -0.01 -18.30 -20.81
C VAL A 99 0.57 -19.55 -20.16
N GLY A 100 -0.30 -20.42 -19.64
CA GLY A 100 0.06 -21.57 -18.81
C GLY A 100 0.02 -21.25 -17.31
N ALA A 101 -0.30 -22.26 -16.48
CA ALA A 101 -0.53 -22.09 -15.03
C ALA A 101 0.62 -21.40 -14.26
N ASN A 102 1.86 -21.50 -14.75
CA ASN A 102 3.06 -20.81 -14.23
C ASN A 102 3.84 -20.10 -15.35
N GLY A 103 3.15 -19.68 -16.41
CA GLY A 103 3.80 -19.12 -17.59
C GLY A 103 3.77 -17.59 -17.66
N PRO A 104 4.37 -17.04 -18.72
CA PRO A 104 4.53 -15.61 -18.90
C PRO A 104 3.19 -14.90 -19.04
N ARG A 105 3.22 -13.59 -18.82
CA ARG A 105 2.04 -12.73 -18.73
C ARG A 105 2.18 -11.50 -19.61
N PHE A 106 1.08 -11.10 -20.22
CA PHE A 106 1.01 -9.88 -21.01
C PHE A 106 -0.33 -9.18 -20.85
N VAL A 107 -0.36 -7.89 -21.14
CA VAL A 107 -1.58 -7.07 -21.20
C VAL A 107 -1.86 -6.71 -22.64
N LEU A 108 -3.11 -6.86 -23.07
CA LEU A 108 -3.59 -6.34 -24.35
C LEU A 108 -4.06 -4.90 -24.17
N ASP A 109 -3.52 -3.98 -24.95
CA ASP A 109 -3.91 -2.57 -25.01
C ASP A 109 -4.27 -2.19 -26.46
N VAL A 110 -5.03 -1.11 -26.67
CA VAL A 110 -5.39 -0.58 -28.00
C VAL A 110 -5.11 0.92 -28.09
N PHE A 111 -4.74 1.41 -29.27
CA PHE A 111 -4.46 2.82 -29.52
C PHE A 111 -5.29 3.39 -30.68
N PRO A 112 -5.93 4.57 -30.54
CA PRO A 112 -6.12 5.31 -29.28
C PRO A 112 -6.99 4.51 -28.29
N GLU A 113 -6.79 4.70 -26.98
CA GLU A 113 -7.52 3.98 -25.94
C GLU A 113 -9.03 4.19 -26.10
N ILE A 114 -9.77 3.10 -26.30
CA ILE A 114 -11.22 3.16 -26.36
C ILE A 114 -11.75 3.06 -24.94
N THR A 115 -12.22 4.19 -24.41
CA THR A 115 -12.93 4.26 -23.13
C THR A 115 -14.29 3.54 -23.26
N GLN A 116 -14.32 2.21 -23.13
CA GLN A 116 -15.56 1.47 -22.95
C GLN A 116 -15.96 1.49 -21.48
N GLY A 117 -17.25 1.71 -21.23
CA GLY A 117 -17.85 1.98 -19.92
C GLY A 117 -17.71 0.84 -18.89
N PRO A 118 -18.38 0.99 -17.73
CA PRO A 118 -18.15 0.14 -16.55
C PRO A 118 -18.31 -1.36 -16.90
N PRO A 119 -17.48 -2.24 -16.29
CA PRO A 119 -17.56 -3.67 -16.56
C PRO A 119 -18.96 -4.18 -16.27
N ALA A 120 -19.58 -4.81 -17.27
CA ALA A 120 -20.82 -5.54 -17.08
C ALA A 120 -20.59 -6.63 -16.03
N THR A 121 -21.29 -6.52 -14.91
CA THR A 121 -21.33 -7.54 -13.86
C THR A 121 -21.76 -8.87 -14.50
N ARG A 122 -20.82 -9.79 -14.71
CA ARG A 122 -21.17 -11.18 -15.01
C ARG A 122 -21.70 -11.80 -13.72
N LEU A 123 -23.02 -11.77 -13.57
CA LEU A 123 -23.73 -12.73 -12.76
C LEU A 123 -23.75 -14.05 -13.54
N VAL A 124 -22.87 -14.99 -13.22
CA VAL A 124 -23.08 -16.40 -13.54
C VAL A 124 -22.66 -17.25 -12.36
N GLY A 125 -23.66 -17.97 -11.83
CA GLY A 125 -23.51 -19.30 -11.24
C GLY A 125 -22.80 -19.36 -9.90
N MET A 126 -23.51 -19.03 -8.81
CA MET A 126 -23.26 -19.77 -7.57
C MET A 126 -23.54 -21.24 -7.86
N GLU A 127 -22.47 -22.05 -7.93
CA GLU A 127 -22.60 -23.47 -7.67
C GLU A 127 -23.37 -23.65 -6.36
N GLN A 128 -24.43 -24.46 -6.41
CA GLN A 128 -25.16 -24.79 -5.20
C GLN A 128 -24.18 -25.40 -4.21
N ALA A 129 -24.08 -24.75 -3.05
CA ALA A 129 -23.43 -25.29 -1.88
C ALA A 129 -23.90 -26.72 -1.66
N THR A 130 -22.93 -27.62 -1.58
CA THR A 130 -23.07 -28.97 -1.05
C THR A 130 -23.87 -28.91 0.26
N LYS A 131 -25.06 -29.51 0.24
CA LYS A 131 -25.86 -29.71 1.45
C LYS A 131 -25.04 -30.46 2.48
N GLU A 132 -25.04 -29.92 3.70
CA GLU A 132 -24.53 -30.55 4.90
C GLU A 132 -25.02 -32.00 5.03
N VAL A 133 -24.06 -32.91 5.18
CA VAL A 133 -24.31 -34.27 5.64
C VAL A 133 -24.75 -34.19 7.10
N ARG A 134 -26.05 -34.34 7.34
CA ARG A 134 -26.55 -34.65 8.68
C ARG A 134 -26.26 -36.11 8.96
N MET A 135 -25.33 -36.35 9.88
CA MET A 135 -25.16 -37.63 10.51
C MET A 135 -26.33 -37.83 11.48
N ASN A 136 -27.32 -38.61 11.08
CA ASN A 136 -28.23 -39.38 11.94
C ASN A 136 -29.26 -40.07 11.04
N GLU A 137 -29.04 -41.36 10.75
CA GLU A 137 -30.08 -42.39 10.66
C GLU A 137 -29.39 -43.74 10.35
N VAL A 138 -29.18 -44.52 11.39
CA VAL A 138 -29.08 -45.99 11.29
C VAL A 138 -30.49 -46.50 11.64
N PRO A 139 -31.26 -47.07 10.69
CA PRO A 139 -32.51 -47.72 11.01
C PRO A 139 -32.25 -49.00 11.79
N GLN A 140 -32.69 -49.02 13.04
CA GLN A 140 -32.78 -50.23 13.84
C GLN A 140 -33.81 -51.19 13.25
N LEU A 141 -33.44 -52.46 13.35
CA LEU A 141 -34.21 -53.64 12.96
C LEU A 141 -35.54 -53.73 13.73
N VAL A 142 -36.60 -53.93 12.94
CA VAL A 142 -37.80 -54.74 13.17
C VAL A 142 -38.01 -55.24 14.61
N GLN A 143 -38.97 -54.65 15.31
CA GLN A 143 -39.59 -55.24 16.50
C GLN A 143 -41.00 -55.71 16.11
N VAL A 144 -41.22 -57.02 16.28
CA VAL A 144 -42.47 -57.71 15.98
C VAL A 144 -43.37 -57.64 17.21
N ASP A 145 -44.58 -57.09 17.05
CA ASP A 145 -45.68 -57.25 18.00
C ASP A 145 -46.12 -58.71 18.05
N THR A 146 -46.11 -59.29 19.26
CA THR A 146 -46.99 -60.43 19.58
C THR A 146 -47.67 -60.24 20.93
N LEU A 147 -48.97 -60.52 20.89
CA LEU A 147 -50.05 -60.36 21.85
C LEU A 147 -49.86 -61.09 23.20
N PRO A 148 -50.63 -60.69 24.24
CA PRO A 148 -50.44 -61.13 25.62
C PRO A 148 -51.04 -62.51 25.89
N LYS A 149 -50.44 -63.26 26.82
CA LYS A 149 -51.10 -64.41 27.46
C LYS A 149 -50.97 -64.34 28.98
N VAL A 150 -52.09 -63.98 29.57
CA VAL A 150 -52.52 -64.36 30.93
C VAL A 150 -52.78 -65.86 30.95
N GLY A 151 -52.28 -66.55 31.97
CA GLY A 151 -52.60 -67.93 32.30
C GLY A 151 -52.57 -68.10 33.82
N ILE A 152 -53.74 -68.34 34.40
CA ILE A 152 -54.06 -68.40 35.82
C ILE A 152 -53.73 -69.77 36.43
N GLY A 153 -53.44 -69.79 37.74
CA GLY A 153 -53.67 -70.92 38.68
C GLY A 153 -52.39 -71.68 39.04
N ARG A 154 -51.92 -71.78 40.30
CA ARG A 154 -52.61 -71.76 41.61
C ARG A 154 -53.95 -72.49 41.55
N ASP A 155 -53.89 -73.78 41.20
CA ASP A 155 -54.68 -74.86 41.82
C ASP A 155 -54.54 -76.19 41.06
N THR A 156 -53.31 -76.69 40.90
CA THR A 156 -53.08 -78.12 40.60
C THR A 156 -51.77 -78.60 41.21
N PHE A 157 -51.65 -78.55 42.54
CA PHE A 157 -51.07 -79.63 43.37
C PHE A 157 -50.97 -79.24 44.87
N GLU A 158 -52.00 -78.61 45.43
CA GLU A 158 -52.31 -78.81 46.85
C GLU A 158 -53.28 -79.98 47.00
N ARG A 159 -52.76 -81.22 46.98
CA ARG A 159 -53.30 -82.35 47.77
C ARG A 159 -52.40 -83.60 47.69
N ALA A 160 -52.32 -84.29 48.84
CA ALA A 160 -51.56 -85.51 49.17
C ALA A 160 -50.07 -85.25 49.49
N ILE A 161 -49.63 -84.96 50.72
CA ILE A 161 -49.82 -85.62 52.04
C ILE A 161 -49.49 -87.13 52.05
N GLY A 162 -48.54 -87.48 52.93
CA GLY A 162 -48.24 -88.81 53.48
C GLY A 162 -47.07 -89.50 52.79
N SER A 163 -45.94 -89.88 53.40
CA SER A 163 -45.65 -90.21 54.80
C SER A 163 -44.13 -90.38 54.99
N GLU A 164 -43.60 -90.03 56.18
CA GLU A 164 -42.32 -90.49 56.76
C GLU A 164 -41.02 -90.23 55.95
N ARG A 165 -39.89 -89.75 56.49
CA ARG A 165 -39.28 -90.02 57.78
C ARG A 165 -38.11 -89.04 57.97
N LYS A 166 -37.96 -88.62 59.21
CA LYS A 166 -36.88 -87.89 59.86
C LYS A 166 -35.45 -88.24 59.38
N GLN A 167 -34.82 -87.40 58.54
CA GLN A 167 -33.37 -87.07 58.51
C GLN A 167 -32.98 -86.31 57.21
N SER A 168 -32.92 -84.96 57.18
CA SER A 168 -32.02 -84.24 56.23
C SER A 168 -31.87 -82.72 56.39
N ASN A 169 -32.26 -82.09 57.51
CA ASN A 169 -32.12 -80.62 57.66
C ASN A 169 -30.66 -80.12 57.69
N LYS A 170 -29.65 -81.01 57.77
CA LYS A 170 -28.23 -80.64 57.65
C LYS A 170 -27.67 -80.67 56.22
N ARG A 171 -28.31 -81.39 55.27
CA ARG A 171 -27.83 -81.47 53.88
C ARG A 171 -28.40 -80.37 52.99
N LEU A 172 -29.67 -79.97 53.19
CA LEU A 172 -30.28 -78.87 52.43
C LEU A 172 -29.64 -77.51 52.75
N GLY A 173 -29.35 -77.24 54.03
CA GLY A 173 -28.63 -76.03 54.45
C GLY A 173 -27.19 -75.99 53.93
N ALA A 174 -26.49 -77.13 53.90
CA ALA A 174 -25.15 -77.23 53.34
C ALA A 174 -25.14 -77.04 51.80
N VAL A 175 -26.15 -77.56 51.10
CA VAL A 175 -26.29 -77.37 49.64
C VAL A 175 -26.61 -75.91 49.30
N LEU A 176 -27.51 -75.24 50.04
CA LEU A 176 -27.82 -73.83 49.85
C LEU A 176 -26.64 -72.91 50.19
N LEU A 177 -25.90 -73.21 51.26
CA LEU A 177 -24.67 -72.48 51.62
C LEU A 177 -23.59 -72.68 50.55
N GLY A 178 -23.45 -73.91 50.03
CA GLY A 178 -22.57 -74.22 48.90
C GLY A 178 -22.94 -73.46 47.63
N LEU A 179 -24.24 -73.37 47.32
CA LEU A 179 -24.73 -72.62 46.15
C LEU A 179 -24.51 -71.11 46.30
N LEU A 180 -24.73 -70.54 47.49
CA LEU A 180 -24.43 -69.13 47.79
C LEU A 180 -22.93 -68.83 47.71
N LEU A 181 -22.07 -69.76 48.15
CA LEU A 181 -20.62 -69.60 48.00
C LEU A 181 -20.18 -69.69 46.54
N VAL A 182 -20.79 -70.56 45.73
CA VAL A 182 -20.49 -70.66 44.29
C VAL A 182 -21.00 -69.43 43.54
N VAL A 183 -22.19 -68.92 43.85
CA VAL A 183 -22.74 -67.69 43.25
C VAL A 183 -21.95 -66.46 43.73
N GLY A 184 -21.56 -66.41 45.00
CA GLY A 184 -20.72 -65.35 45.55
C GLY A 184 -19.31 -65.35 44.96
N ALA A 185 -18.69 -66.53 44.83
CA ALA A 185 -17.38 -66.67 44.17
C ALA A 185 -17.46 -66.39 42.67
N GLY A 186 -18.52 -66.84 41.99
CA GLY A 186 -18.77 -66.53 40.57
C GLY A 186 -19.03 -65.03 40.35
N GLY A 187 -19.83 -64.40 41.21
CA GLY A 187 -20.06 -62.97 41.20
C GLY A 187 -18.80 -62.15 41.50
N TYR A 188 -17.99 -62.60 42.46
CA TYR A 188 -16.70 -61.98 42.77
C TYR A 188 -15.68 -62.14 41.62
N ALA A 189 -15.66 -63.29 40.95
CA ALA A 189 -14.81 -63.52 39.78
C ALA A 189 -15.23 -62.65 38.59
N ILE A 190 -16.55 -62.53 38.32
CA ILE A 190 -17.08 -61.63 37.29
C ILE A 190 -16.79 -60.17 37.64
N TRP A 191 -16.97 -59.78 38.91
CA TRP A 191 -16.67 -58.42 39.38
C TRP A 191 -15.17 -58.11 39.30
N GLN A 192 -14.28 -59.04 39.69
CA GLN A 192 -12.83 -58.88 39.52
C GLN A 192 -12.46 -58.76 38.06
N HIS A 193 -13.06 -59.58 37.18
CA HIS A 193 -12.79 -59.50 35.75
C HIS A 193 -13.25 -58.16 35.17
N GLN A 194 -14.47 -57.71 35.49
CA GLN A 194 -15.00 -56.43 35.05
C GLN A 194 -14.19 -55.24 35.59
N LYS A 195 -13.75 -55.30 36.86
CA LYS A 195 -12.90 -54.27 37.46
C LYS A 195 -11.52 -54.20 36.77
N LYS A 196 -10.91 -55.35 36.49
CA LYS A 196 -9.63 -55.41 35.78
C LYS A 196 -9.75 -54.86 34.36
N THR A 197 -10.84 -55.19 33.65
CA THR A 197 -11.12 -54.63 32.32
C THR A 197 -11.39 -53.12 32.38
N ALA A 198 -12.07 -52.62 33.41
CA ALA A 198 -12.30 -51.19 33.61
C ALA A 198 -11.00 -50.43 33.90
N ASP A 199 -10.13 -50.98 34.73
CA ASP A 199 -8.82 -50.40 35.05
C ASP A 199 -7.90 -50.38 33.79
N GLU A 200 -7.93 -51.42 32.96
CA GLU A 200 -7.22 -51.47 31.67
C GLU A 200 -7.77 -50.45 30.66
N LEU A 201 -9.09 -50.27 30.60
CA LEU A 201 -9.75 -49.26 29.75
C LEU A 201 -9.42 -47.84 30.19
N VAL A 202 -9.36 -47.57 31.50
CA VAL A 202 -8.94 -46.27 32.05
C VAL A 202 -7.48 -46.00 31.73
N GLY A 203 -6.59 -46.98 31.90
CA GLY A 203 -5.17 -46.85 31.51
C GLY A 203 -4.98 -46.61 30.00
N SER A 204 -5.74 -47.31 29.15
CA SER A 204 -5.79 -47.04 27.71
C SER A 204 -6.30 -45.64 27.40
N ARG A 205 -7.35 -45.18 28.09
CA ARG A 205 -7.89 -43.82 27.90
C ARG A 205 -6.87 -42.75 28.32
N ASP A 206 -6.18 -42.93 29.42
CA ASP A 206 -5.23 -41.95 29.94
C ASP A 206 -3.96 -41.89 29.10
N SER A 207 -3.47 -43.03 28.61
CA SER A 207 -2.39 -43.09 27.62
C SER A 207 -2.78 -42.46 26.28
N LEU A 208 -4.01 -42.72 25.80
CA LEU A 208 -4.53 -42.09 24.58
C LEU A 208 -4.64 -40.56 24.74
N ASN A 209 -5.15 -40.10 25.89
CA ASN A 209 -5.24 -38.68 26.23
C ASN A 209 -3.86 -38.03 26.34
N ALA A 210 -2.86 -38.72 26.90
CA ALA A 210 -1.50 -38.22 26.97
C ALA A 210 -0.86 -38.08 25.59
N VAL A 211 -1.07 -39.04 24.69
CA VAL A 211 -0.61 -38.98 23.29
C VAL A 211 -1.31 -37.83 22.56
N LEU A 212 -2.64 -37.73 22.67
CA LEU A 212 -3.44 -36.68 22.03
C LEU A 212 -3.04 -35.28 22.52
N ASN A 213 -2.86 -35.10 23.83
CA ASN A 213 -2.43 -33.82 24.40
C ASN A 213 -1.03 -33.42 23.91
N LYS A 214 -0.09 -34.38 23.81
CA LYS A 214 1.25 -34.13 23.27
C LYS A 214 1.18 -33.68 21.81
N GLU A 215 0.32 -34.29 21.01
CA GLU A 215 0.14 -33.95 19.60
C GLU A 215 -0.52 -32.58 19.41
N ILE A 216 -1.56 -32.27 20.19
CA ILE A 216 -2.21 -30.95 20.20
C ILE A 216 -1.23 -29.84 20.58
N VAL A 217 -0.40 -30.04 21.60
CA VAL A 217 0.64 -29.07 21.99
C VAL A 217 1.66 -28.88 20.86
N GLY A 218 2.08 -29.97 20.21
CA GLY A 218 2.97 -29.92 19.05
C GLY A 218 2.36 -29.15 17.88
N LEU A 219 1.09 -29.40 17.55
CA LEU A 219 0.36 -28.70 16.49
C LEU A 219 0.20 -27.21 16.79
N ARG A 220 -0.12 -26.83 18.04
CA ARG A 220 -0.18 -25.42 18.46
C ARG A 220 1.18 -24.75 18.30
N GLY A 221 2.26 -25.39 18.73
CA GLY A 221 3.61 -24.85 18.55
C GLY A 221 3.99 -24.66 17.08
N ASN A 222 3.60 -25.58 16.21
CA ASN A 222 3.81 -25.46 14.76
C ASN A 222 2.96 -24.35 14.14
N LEU A 223 1.70 -24.21 14.56
CA LEU A 223 0.82 -23.12 14.12
C LEU A 223 1.39 -21.76 14.51
N THR A 224 1.85 -21.58 15.75
CA THR A 224 2.50 -20.33 16.18
C THR A 224 3.74 -20.01 15.34
N LYS A 225 4.59 -21.00 15.05
CA LYS A 225 5.75 -20.81 14.16
C LYS A 225 5.36 -20.44 12.74
N LEU A 226 4.27 -21.01 12.21
CA LEU A 226 3.76 -20.67 10.88
C LEU A 226 3.15 -19.27 10.86
N GLU A 227 2.42 -18.88 11.90
CA GLU A 227 1.90 -17.52 12.07
C GLU A 227 3.02 -16.49 12.18
N GLU A 228 4.07 -16.77 12.95
CA GLU A 228 5.26 -15.91 13.03
C GLU A 228 6.00 -15.85 11.70
N LYS A 229 6.13 -16.97 10.99
CA LYS A 229 6.73 -17.02 9.66
C LYS A 229 5.92 -16.22 8.64
N ALA A 230 4.59 -16.31 8.69
CA ALA A 230 3.68 -15.54 7.84
C ALA A 230 3.74 -14.03 8.16
N LYS A 231 3.75 -13.65 9.44
CA LYS A 231 3.90 -12.24 9.88
C LYS A 231 5.23 -11.62 9.49
N ASN A 232 6.28 -12.44 9.34
CA ASN A 232 7.62 -11.98 8.96
C ASN A 232 7.91 -12.15 7.47
N GLN A 233 6.95 -12.64 6.68
CA GLN A 233 7.12 -12.74 5.24
C GLN A 233 7.03 -11.32 4.62
N PRO A 234 7.99 -10.94 3.76
CA PRO A 234 7.91 -9.67 3.04
C PRO A 234 6.65 -9.61 2.18
N LEU A 235 5.87 -8.55 2.34
CA LEU A 235 4.68 -8.26 1.53
C LEU A 235 5.07 -7.84 0.11
N ALA A 236 4.24 -8.21 -0.85
CA ALA A 236 4.32 -7.70 -2.21
C ALA A 236 3.91 -6.22 -2.29
N ASP A 237 4.28 -5.52 -3.36
CA ASP A 237 3.99 -4.09 -3.57
C ASP A 237 2.49 -3.78 -3.41
N ASN A 238 1.63 -4.53 -4.09
CA ASN A 238 0.17 -4.34 -4.04
C ASN A 238 -0.39 -4.48 -2.62
N GLU A 239 0.17 -5.38 -1.81
CA GLU A 239 -0.24 -5.59 -0.42
C GLU A 239 0.21 -4.41 0.47
N VAL A 240 1.45 -3.93 0.29
CA VAL A 240 1.94 -2.72 0.97
C VAL A 240 1.06 -1.51 0.60
N GLY A 241 0.73 -1.35 -0.68
CA GLY A 241 -0.15 -0.31 -1.17
C GLY A 241 -1.53 -0.37 -0.53
N ALA A 242 -2.15 -1.55 -0.46
CA ALA A 242 -3.47 -1.72 0.14
C ALA A 242 -3.54 -1.32 1.63
N LEU A 243 -2.43 -1.36 2.36
CA LEU A 243 -2.37 -1.00 3.78
C LEU A 243 -2.26 0.51 4.03
N VAL A 244 -1.71 1.26 3.08
CA VAL A 244 -1.22 2.63 3.33
C VAL A 244 -1.76 3.65 2.34
N MET A 245 -2.09 3.26 1.11
CA MET A 245 -2.34 4.19 0.01
C MET A 245 -3.50 5.16 0.29
N ASP A 246 -4.55 4.73 0.99
CA ASP A 246 -5.70 5.55 1.41
C ASP A 246 -5.35 6.63 2.45
N LYS A 247 -4.21 6.48 3.13
CA LYS A 247 -3.67 7.38 4.17
C LYS A 247 -2.60 8.34 3.62
N VAL A 248 -2.28 8.24 2.32
CA VAL A 248 -1.29 9.10 1.66
C VAL A 248 -2.02 10.14 0.82
N VAL A 249 -1.73 11.41 1.08
CA VAL A 249 -2.45 12.53 0.49
C VAL A 249 -1.55 13.40 -0.36
N GLN A 250 -2.13 14.04 -1.37
CA GLN A 250 -1.47 15.12 -2.08
C GLN A 250 -1.56 16.39 -1.24
N ILE A 251 -0.48 17.15 -1.19
CA ILE A 251 -0.44 18.49 -0.62
C ILE A 251 -0.28 19.48 -1.77
N GLU A 252 -1.18 20.44 -1.88
CA GLU A 252 -1.05 21.60 -2.75
C GLU A 252 -0.82 22.83 -1.88
N MET A 253 0.18 23.63 -2.18
CA MET A 253 0.54 24.76 -1.33
C MET A 253 1.04 25.95 -2.13
N SER A 254 0.94 27.11 -1.52
CA SER A 254 1.72 28.29 -1.89
C SER A 254 2.03 29.10 -0.65
N TRP A 255 3.15 29.81 -0.65
CA TRP A 255 3.58 30.64 0.47
C TRP A 255 4.06 32.02 0.03
N SER A 256 4.11 32.96 0.96
CA SER A 256 4.65 34.31 0.72
C SER A 256 5.35 34.84 1.97
N LEU A 257 6.24 35.81 1.78
CA LEU A 257 6.97 36.47 2.86
C LEU A 257 6.26 37.72 3.39
N PHE A 258 6.47 37.97 4.67
CA PHE A 258 5.95 39.12 5.41
C PHE A 258 7.00 39.60 6.42
N ASP A 259 7.00 40.89 6.70
CA ASP A 259 7.71 41.45 7.83
C ASP A 259 6.97 41.02 9.12
N ALA A 260 7.61 40.24 9.97
CA ALA A 260 7.00 39.62 11.14
C ALA A 260 6.57 40.64 12.21
N ARG A 261 7.16 41.84 12.20
CA ARG A 261 6.84 42.90 13.16
C ARG A 261 5.58 43.67 12.76
N THR A 262 5.41 43.89 11.46
CA THR A 262 4.33 44.74 10.91
C THR A 262 3.20 43.95 10.25
N GLY A 263 3.45 42.70 9.87
CA GLY A 263 2.55 41.88 9.07
C GLY A 263 2.47 42.30 7.59
N GLU A 264 3.26 43.29 7.17
CA GLU A 264 3.25 43.76 5.79
C GLU A 264 3.92 42.73 4.87
N PRO A 265 3.34 42.42 3.69
CA PRO A 265 3.98 41.58 2.69
C PRO A 265 5.34 42.12 2.25
N LEU A 266 6.21 41.21 1.79
CA LEU A 266 7.55 41.53 1.31
C LEU A 266 7.71 41.16 -0.16
N TRP A 267 8.39 42.05 -0.88
CA TRP A 267 8.76 41.90 -2.29
C TRP A 267 10.28 41.88 -2.40
N HIS A 268 10.77 41.13 -3.37
CA HIS A 268 12.17 41.15 -3.77
C HIS A 268 12.36 42.15 -4.90
N LEU A 269 13.36 43.00 -4.78
CA LEU A 269 13.72 43.95 -5.82
C LEU A 269 14.31 43.27 -7.05
N TRP A 270 13.82 43.70 -8.22
CA TRP A 270 14.33 43.30 -9.52
C TRP A 270 14.84 44.53 -10.26
N VAL A 271 16.10 44.49 -10.68
CA VAL A 271 16.80 45.65 -11.28
C VAL A 271 16.97 45.43 -12.78
N PRO A 272 16.63 46.41 -13.64
CA PRO A 272 16.90 46.30 -15.07
C PRO A 272 18.41 46.25 -15.32
N ILE A 273 18.85 45.32 -16.17
CA ILE A 273 20.27 45.09 -16.46
C ILE A 273 20.68 45.47 -17.88
N ASP A 274 19.72 45.75 -18.75
CA ASP A 274 19.93 46.20 -20.13
C ASP A 274 18.80 47.16 -20.58
N THR A 275 18.92 47.65 -21.82
CA THR A 275 17.97 48.58 -22.44
C THR A 275 16.75 47.90 -23.06
N VAL A 276 16.74 46.57 -23.12
CA VAL A 276 15.66 45.77 -23.74
C VAL A 276 14.70 45.19 -22.71
N GLY A 277 14.91 45.47 -21.41
CA GLY A 277 13.99 45.15 -20.34
C GLY A 277 14.27 43.82 -19.65
N THR A 278 15.50 43.31 -19.69
CA THR A 278 15.90 42.17 -18.86
C THR A 278 16.09 42.64 -17.42
N TYR A 279 15.54 41.90 -16.46
CA TYR A 279 15.69 42.16 -15.04
C TYR A 279 16.49 41.05 -14.35
N ALA A 280 17.23 41.42 -13.31
CA ALA A 280 17.92 40.47 -12.43
C ALA A 280 17.58 40.72 -10.96
N PRO A 281 17.57 39.66 -10.13
CA PRO A 281 17.32 39.76 -8.70
C PRO A 281 18.40 40.60 -8.00
N ALA A 282 17.99 41.49 -7.12
CA ALA A 282 18.89 42.35 -6.35
C ALA A 282 19.23 41.76 -4.98
N PHE A 283 20.48 41.93 -4.55
CA PHE A 283 21.00 41.43 -3.29
C PHE A 283 21.72 42.54 -2.54
N ILE A 284 21.68 42.46 -1.22
CA ILE A 284 22.37 43.38 -0.34
C ILE A 284 23.33 42.60 0.57
N ARG A 285 24.51 43.19 0.80
CA ARG A 285 25.51 42.60 1.67
C ARG A 285 25.21 42.93 3.12
N ARG A 286 25.14 41.89 3.95
CA ARG A 286 25.05 41.98 5.41
C ARG A 286 26.39 42.39 6.03
N GLN A 287 26.36 42.78 7.30
CA GLN A 287 27.57 43.13 8.06
C GLN A 287 28.56 41.95 8.20
N ASP A 288 28.05 40.72 8.24
CA ASP A 288 28.86 39.48 8.29
C ASP A 288 29.43 39.07 6.92
N GLY A 289 29.19 39.87 5.86
CA GLY A 289 29.66 39.63 4.51
C GLY A 289 28.76 38.73 3.65
N ASN A 290 27.78 38.06 4.25
CA ASN A 290 26.80 37.23 3.53
C ASN A 290 25.80 38.10 2.73
N LEU A 291 25.06 37.48 1.82
CA LEU A 291 24.10 38.15 0.94
C LEU A 291 22.68 37.79 1.33
N ASP A 292 21.85 38.82 1.47
CA ASP A 292 20.39 38.71 1.54
C ASP A 292 19.79 39.15 0.21
N ALA A 293 18.66 38.56 -0.19
CA ALA A 293 17.79 39.19 -1.19
C ALA A 293 17.37 40.57 -0.67
N TYR A 294 17.39 41.60 -1.53
CA TYR A 294 16.90 42.91 -1.11
C TYR A 294 15.37 42.88 -1.03
N LEU A 295 14.86 42.66 0.18
CA LEU A 295 13.43 42.65 0.46
C LEU A 295 12.95 44.04 0.84
N PHE A 296 11.78 44.42 0.34
CA PHE A 296 11.14 45.70 0.62
C PHE A 296 9.64 45.53 0.83
N LYS A 297 9.04 46.44 1.59
CA LYS A 297 7.58 46.45 1.83
C LYS A 297 6.86 47.15 0.67
N ALA A 298 5.62 46.75 0.36
CA ALA A 298 4.86 47.24 -0.81
C ALA A 298 4.89 48.77 -0.99
N LYS A 299 4.86 49.49 0.13
CA LYS A 299 4.80 50.95 0.18
C LYS A 299 6.06 51.65 -0.32
N SER A 300 7.16 50.92 -0.54
CA SER A 300 8.43 51.49 -1.01
C SER A 300 8.43 51.87 -2.50
N ASN A 301 7.38 51.55 -3.28
CA ASN A 301 7.24 51.88 -4.72
C ASN A 301 8.42 51.40 -5.61
N LEU A 302 9.19 50.42 -5.16
CA LEU A 302 10.28 49.82 -5.93
C LEU A 302 9.74 48.75 -6.90
N PRO A 303 10.39 48.54 -8.05
CA PRO A 303 10.04 47.43 -8.94
C PRO A 303 10.45 46.10 -8.31
N GLY A 304 9.48 45.23 -8.03
CA GLY A 304 9.77 43.95 -7.42
C GLY A 304 8.67 42.92 -7.59
N LEU A 305 9.06 41.67 -7.39
CA LEU A 305 8.16 40.52 -7.43
C LEU A 305 8.01 39.97 -6.01
N PRO A 306 6.83 39.48 -5.63
CA PRO A 306 6.68 38.78 -4.36
C PRO A 306 7.62 37.56 -4.35
N VAL A 307 8.26 37.31 -3.21
CA VAL A 307 8.95 36.02 -3.01
C VAL A 307 7.88 35.02 -2.61
N THR A 308 7.57 34.14 -3.55
CA THR A 308 6.53 33.13 -3.41
C THR A 308 6.91 31.91 -4.21
N GLU A 309 6.50 30.75 -3.72
CA GLU A 309 6.52 29.51 -4.47
C GLU A 309 5.13 28.89 -4.37
N ALA A 310 4.72 28.22 -5.45
CA ALA A 310 3.59 27.34 -5.45
C ALA A 310 4.08 25.96 -5.87
N GLY A 311 3.56 24.93 -5.23
CA GLY A 311 4.03 23.58 -5.47
C GLY A 311 3.04 22.52 -5.00
N SER A 312 3.42 21.29 -5.28
CA SER A 312 2.73 20.10 -4.79
C SER A 312 3.72 19.13 -4.16
N GLY A 313 3.27 18.44 -3.12
CA GLY A 313 4.00 17.36 -2.48
C GLY A 313 3.06 16.25 -2.05
N THR A 314 3.58 15.36 -1.22
CA THR A 314 2.87 14.27 -0.58
C THR A 314 2.94 14.43 0.94
N GLY A 315 1.94 13.94 1.65
CA GLY A 315 2.03 13.70 3.09
C GLY A 315 1.31 12.40 3.46
N PHE A 316 1.48 11.94 4.69
CA PHE A 316 0.81 10.73 5.18
C PHE A 316 0.34 10.88 6.62
N MET A 317 -0.77 10.22 6.93
CA MET A 317 -1.44 10.31 8.23
C MET A 317 -0.66 9.62 9.34
N VAL A 318 -0.40 10.35 10.43
CA VAL A 318 0.29 9.83 11.63
C VAL A 318 -0.56 9.90 12.89
N SER A 319 -1.78 10.43 12.80
CA SER A 319 -2.75 10.36 13.89
C SER A 319 -4.19 10.21 13.37
N LYS A 320 -5.06 9.68 14.25
CA LYS A 320 -6.49 9.50 13.95
C LYS A 320 -7.25 10.80 13.72
N ASP A 321 -6.76 11.88 14.31
CA ASP A 321 -7.41 13.18 14.33
C ASP A 321 -6.92 14.12 13.22
N GLY A 322 -6.00 13.70 12.34
CA GLY A 322 -5.63 14.50 11.16
C GLY A 322 -4.23 15.10 11.17
N LEU A 323 -3.30 14.59 11.96
CA LEU A 323 -1.89 14.98 11.84
C LEU A 323 -1.24 14.22 10.68
N LEU A 324 -0.42 14.92 9.91
CA LEU A 324 0.34 14.39 8.80
C LEU A 324 1.81 14.77 8.93
N LEU A 325 2.69 13.87 8.51
CA LEU A 325 4.07 14.20 8.22
C LEU A 325 4.25 14.48 6.71
N THR A 326 5.13 15.42 6.42
CA THR A 326 5.62 15.76 5.07
C THR A 326 7.01 16.40 5.20
N ASN A 327 7.61 16.87 4.11
CA ASN A 327 8.86 17.62 4.16
C ASN A 327 8.66 19.07 4.62
N ARG A 328 9.71 19.67 5.20
CA ARG A 328 9.72 21.09 5.55
C ARG A 328 9.62 21.95 4.30
N HIS A 329 10.34 21.63 3.23
CA HIS A 329 10.25 22.40 1.99
C HIS A 329 8.84 22.38 1.35
N VAL A 330 8.05 21.32 1.62
CA VAL A 330 6.65 21.22 1.17
C VAL A 330 5.71 22.03 2.06
N ALA A 331 5.92 22.09 3.37
CA ALA A 331 4.96 22.73 4.28
C ALA A 331 5.35 24.16 4.73
N ALA A 332 6.63 24.48 4.63
CA ALA A 332 7.26 25.70 5.09
C ALA A 332 8.42 26.08 4.14
N GLY A 333 8.13 26.22 2.84
CA GLY A 333 9.13 26.47 1.80
C GLY A 333 9.98 27.73 2.02
N TRP A 334 9.47 28.72 2.75
CA TRP A 334 10.23 29.90 3.17
C TRP A 334 11.33 29.61 4.19
N ASP A 335 11.29 28.45 4.84
CA ASP A 335 12.25 27.97 5.85
C ASP A 335 13.17 26.89 5.29
N THR A 336 13.39 26.92 3.97
CA THR A 336 14.39 26.11 3.27
C THR A 336 15.13 26.96 2.26
N ARG A 337 16.14 26.39 1.61
CA ARG A 337 16.87 27.04 0.51
C ARG A 337 15.90 27.41 -0.62
N TYR A 338 15.95 28.66 -1.05
CA TYR A 338 15.21 29.16 -2.20
C TYR A 338 16.10 29.22 -3.45
N ASN A 339 15.58 28.73 -4.58
CA ASN A 339 16.29 28.76 -5.85
C ASN A 339 15.81 29.94 -6.70
N PHE A 340 16.70 30.89 -6.94
CA PHE A 340 16.43 32.01 -7.83
C PHE A 340 16.41 31.54 -9.30
N PRO A 341 15.53 32.13 -10.13
CA PRO A 341 15.53 31.83 -11.56
C PRO A 341 16.81 32.33 -12.24
N SER A 342 17.25 31.61 -13.27
CA SER A 342 18.35 32.06 -14.12
C SER A 342 17.92 33.24 -14.99
N VAL A 343 18.85 34.15 -15.23
CA VAL A 343 18.69 35.32 -16.10
C VAL A 343 19.56 35.11 -17.33
N GLY A 344 18.94 34.92 -18.49
CA GLY A 344 19.66 34.65 -19.74
C GLY A 344 20.52 33.38 -19.71
N GLY A 345 20.09 32.34 -18.98
CA GLY A 345 20.83 31.09 -18.82
C GLY A 345 22.00 31.15 -17.82
N ARG A 346 22.13 32.24 -17.05
CA ARG A 346 23.14 32.40 -16.00
C ARG A 346 22.48 32.72 -14.66
N PHE A 347 23.09 32.32 -13.55
CA PHE A 347 22.64 32.69 -12.20
C PHE A 347 23.17 34.08 -11.81
N LEU A 348 22.82 35.09 -12.61
CA LEU A 348 23.27 36.47 -12.45
C LEU A 348 22.39 37.24 -11.46
N GLY A 349 23.01 37.94 -10.51
CA GLY A 349 22.38 38.86 -9.57
C GLY A 349 22.97 40.27 -9.65
N VAL A 350 22.31 41.23 -9.00
CA VAL A 350 22.77 42.62 -8.89
C VAL A 350 23.04 42.94 -7.42
N LEU A 351 24.26 43.40 -7.11
CA LEU A 351 24.56 43.94 -5.79
C LEU A 351 24.05 45.38 -5.68
N VAL A 352 23.26 45.65 -4.66
CA VAL A 352 22.75 46.98 -4.32
C VAL A 352 23.21 47.41 -2.93
N GLU A 353 23.40 48.71 -2.74
CA GLU A 353 23.71 49.33 -1.45
C GLU A 353 22.96 50.66 -1.32
N MET A 354 22.77 51.11 -0.08
CA MET A 354 22.32 52.48 0.17
C MET A 354 23.48 53.46 -0.06
N ASP A 355 23.25 54.50 -0.84
CA ASP A 355 24.20 55.59 -1.02
C ASP A 355 24.20 56.56 0.17
N GLN A 356 25.06 57.58 0.12
CA GLN A 356 25.19 58.59 1.19
C GLN A 356 23.92 59.42 1.41
N LYS A 357 22.96 59.39 0.47
CA LYS A 357 21.67 60.07 0.55
C LYS A 357 20.54 59.11 0.96
N GLY A 358 20.87 57.86 1.28
CA GLY A 358 19.92 56.82 1.65
C GLY A 358 19.11 56.26 0.47
N GLN A 359 19.57 56.48 -0.78
CA GLN A 359 18.94 55.94 -1.97
C GLN A 359 19.64 54.65 -2.41
N LEU A 360 18.87 53.74 -3.02
CA LEU A 360 19.41 52.48 -3.47
C LEU A 360 20.24 52.66 -4.76
N ALA A 361 21.49 52.23 -4.74
CA ALA A 361 22.41 52.31 -5.87
C ALA A 361 22.91 50.92 -6.29
N LYS A 362 22.92 50.67 -7.61
CA LYS A 362 23.55 49.47 -8.22
C LYS A 362 25.07 49.57 -8.09
N LYS A 363 25.70 48.54 -7.53
CA LYS A 363 27.16 48.47 -7.37
C LYS A 363 27.84 47.59 -8.39
N GLY A 364 27.18 46.53 -8.83
CA GLY A 364 27.74 45.62 -9.80
C GLY A 364 26.92 44.35 -9.96
N PHE A 365 27.46 43.45 -10.77
CA PHE A 365 26.93 42.11 -10.95
C PHE A 365 27.60 41.12 -10.00
N ILE A 366 26.86 40.13 -9.57
CA ILE A 366 27.34 39.04 -8.72
C ILE A 366 26.73 37.71 -9.18
N ASP A 367 27.30 36.61 -8.72
CA ASP A 367 26.59 35.33 -8.76
C ASP A 367 25.48 35.32 -7.71
N GLN A 368 24.33 34.75 -8.06
CA GLN A 368 23.21 34.58 -7.12
C GLN A 368 23.65 33.66 -5.95
N PRO A 369 23.26 33.98 -4.71
CA PRO A 369 23.56 33.12 -3.57
C PRO A 369 22.82 31.79 -3.72
N VAL A 370 23.58 30.70 -3.70
CA VAL A 370 23.04 29.33 -3.82
C VAL A 370 22.49 28.79 -2.51
N SER A 371 22.57 29.53 -1.42
CA SER A 371 22.28 29.04 -0.07
C SER A 371 21.31 29.92 0.72
N TRP A 372 20.66 30.88 0.05
CA TRP A 372 19.77 31.83 0.71
C TRP A 372 18.49 31.14 1.19
N ILE A 373 18.15 31.36 2.46
CA ILE A 373 16.93 30.89 3.11
C ILE A 373 16.06 32.11 3.41
N PRO A 374 14.84 32.20 2.87
CA PRO A 374 14.00 33.40 3.00
C PRO A 374 13.76 33.85 4.45
N SER A 375 13.46 32.92 5.35
CA SER A 375 13.20 33.20 6.78
C SER A 375 14.42 33.68 7.55
N GLU A 376 15.64 33.45 7.05
CA GLU A 376 16.89 33.87 7.69
C GLU A 376 17.36 35.25 7.23
N THR A 377 16.59 35.91 6.36
CA THR A 377 16.86 37.27 5.88
C THR A 377 16.86 38.24 7.06
N GLN A 378 17.93 39.02 7.19
CA GLN A 378 18.15 39.95 8.29
C GLN A 378 17.83 41.39 7.91
N LEU A 379 17.81 41.71 6.61
CA LEU A 379 17.58 43.06 6.11
C LEU A 379 16.25 43.21 5.35
N VAL A 380 15.47 44.23 5.72
CA VAL A 380 14.25 44.68 5.03
C VAL A 380 14.35 46.19 4.81
N ASP A 381 14.09 46.65 3.58
CA ASP A 381 14.32 48.04 3.14
C ASP A 381 15.77 48.51 3.43
N GLY A 382 16.74 47.59 3.41
CA GLY A 382 18.15 47.84 3.74
C GLY A 382 18.44 48.13 5.22
N GLN A 383 17.49 47.89 6.13
CA GLN A 383 17.64 48.04 7.57
C GLN A 383 17.40 46.70 8.27
N PRO A 384 17.87 46.50 9.52
CA PRO A 384 17.54 45.30 10.30
C PRO A 384 16.02 45.08 10.36
N GLY A 385 15.59 43.91 9.94
CA GLY A 385 14.19 43.50 9.87
C GLY A 385 13.99 42.08 10.39
N GLN A 386 12.72 41.67 10.52
CA GLN A 386 12.37 40.31 10.89
C GLN A 386 11.49 39.72 9.79
N VAL A 387 12.00 38.75 9.05
CA VAL A 387 11.29 38.12 7.95
C VAL A 387 10.65 36.83 8.41
N SER A 388 9.39 36.62 8.04
CA SER A 388 8.69 35.36 8.24
C SER A 388 7.92 35.00 6.97
N GLY A 389 7.69 33.72 6.77
CA GLY A 389 6.79 33.25 5.73
C GLY A 389 5.56 32.57 6.32
N ARG A 390 4.52 32.51 5.51
CA ARG A 390 3.31 31.75 5.81
C ARG A 390 2.72 31.19 4.53
N ASN A 391 2.01 30.08 4.65
CA ASN A 391 1.23 29.53 3.56
C ASN A 391 0.10 30.52 3.20
N SER A 392 0.05 30.94 1.94
CA SER A 392 -1.09 31.64 1.33
C SER A 392 -2.29 30.69 1.23
N TYR A 393 -2.01 29.43 0.90
CA TYR A 393 -2.92 28.31 1.10
C TYR A 393 -2.13 27.02 1.30
N MET A 394 -2.75 26.05 1.96
CA MET A 394 -2.29 24.67 1.98
C MET A 394 -3.53 23.77 1.97
N ASN A 395 -3.63 22.94 0.93
CA ASN A 395 -4.73 22.03 0.74
C ASN A 395 -4.21 20.59 0.70
N VAL A 396 -4.99 19.71 1.31
CA VAL A 396 -4.81 18.27 1.28
C VAL A 396 -5.89 17.65 0.41
N VAL A 397 -5.49 16.77 -0.52
CA VAL A 397 -6.38 16.01 -1.38
C VAL A 397 -6.14 14.52 -1.14
N PHE A 398 -7.20 13.81 -0.75
CA PHE A 398 -7.15 12.36 -0.53
C PHE A 398 -7.19 11.60 -1.86
N PRO A 399 -6.65 10.36 -1.90
CA PRO A 399 -6.71 9.51 -3.08
C PRO A 399 -8.14 9.40 -3.62
N GLY A 400 -8.30 9.45 -4.94
CA GLY A 400 -9.60 9.29 -5.57
C GLY A 400 -10.56 10.47 -5.36
N SER A 401 -10.11 11.55 -4.70
CA SER A 401 -10.92 12.73 -4.42
C SER A 401 -10.54 13.94 -5.24
N THR A 402 -11.52 14.79 -5.54
CA THR A 402 -11.29 16.17 -6.01
C THR A 402 -11.49 17.20 -4.89
N ASN A 403 -11.84 16.74 -3.69
CA ASN A 403 -12.16 17.61 -2.56
C ASN A 403 -10.87 18.06 -1.88
N ARG A 404 -10.57 19.36 -2.01
CA ARG A 404 -9.48 20.02 -1.28
C ARG A 404 -9.92 20.32 0.15
N ARG A 405 -9.11 19.91 1.12
CA ARG A 405 -9.30 20.23 2.53
C ARG A 405 -8.20 21.17 2.98
N ALA A 406 -8.56 22.30 3.55
CA ALA A 406 -7.59 23.22 4.12
C ALA A 406 -6.79 22.51 5.24
N ALA A 407 -5.49 22.73 5.23
CA ALA A 407 -4.57 22.22 6.23
C ALA A 407 -3.69 23.36 6.75
N THR A 408 -3.15 23.17 7.95
CA THR A 408 -2.33 24.16 8.64
C THR A 408 -1.01 23.54 9.07
N LEU A 409 0.09 24.25 8.86
CA LEU A 409 1.37 23.90 9.44
C LEU A 409 1.27 23.93 10.97
N VAL A 410 1.65 22.84 11.64
CA VAL A 410 1.73 22.76 13.10
C VAL A 410 3.13 23.18 13.53
N SER A 411 4.15 22.47 13.05
CA SER A 411 5.55 22.82 13.31
C SER A 411 6.46 22.20 12.25
N PRO A 412 7.40 22.96 11.66
CA PRO A 412 8.53 22.41 10.94
C PRO A 412 9.63 22.00 11.92
N SER A 413 10.44 21.00 11.53
CA SER A 413 11.72 20.73 12.20
C SER A 413 12.72 21.84 11.88
N GLN A 414 13.56 22.22 12.84
CA GLN A 414 14.56 23.28 12.64
C GLN A 414 15.81 22.81 11.90
N ILE A 415 16.04 21.49 11.87
CA ILE A 415 17.26 20.88 11.34
C ILE A 415 16.89 20.05 10.11
N HIS A 416 16.14 18.97 10.32
CA HIS A 416 15.75 18.02 9.28
C HIS A 416 14.62 18.53 8.39
N ASP A 417 14.61 18.10 7.12
CA ASP A 417 13.56 18.46 6.16
C ASP A 417 12.24 17.71 6.41
N VAL A 418 11.63 17.97 7.56
CA VAL A 418 10.37 17.34 8.02
C VAL A 418 9.48 18.40 8.63
N ALA A 419 8.17 18.29 8.41
CA ALA A 419 7.17 19.14 9.02
C ALA A 419 5.92 18.35 9.42
N LEU A 420 5.28 18.82 10.48
CA LEU A 420 4.00 18.34 10.97
C LEU A 420 2.89 19.28 10.49
N VAL A 421 1.86 18.73 9.87
CA VAL A 421 0.71 19.44 9.31
C VAL A 421 -0.56 18.88 9.93
N LYS A 422 -1.59 19.72 10.09
CA LYS A 422 -2.91 19.35 10.57
C LYS A 422 -3.95 19.57 9.47
N VAL A 423 -4.76 18.56 9.19
CA VAL A 423 -5.95 18.69 8.34
C VAL A 423 -7.21 18.38 9.15
N ALA A 424 -8.28 19.12 8.89
CA ALA A 424 -9.58 18.79 9.44
C ALA A 424 -10.15 17.53 8.75
N LEU A 425 -10.56 16.55 9.54
CA LEU A 425 -11.18 15.32 9.05
C LEU A 425 -12.67 15.30 9.34
N ALA A 426 -13.47 14.82 8.38
CA ALA A 426 -14.88 14.54 8.60
C ALA A 426 -15.10 13.26 9.44
N GLN A 427 -14.20 12.28 9.29
CA GLN A 427 -14.17 11.05 10.07
C GLN A 427 -12.71 10.68 10.37
N PRO A 428 -12.43 10.02 11.51
CA PRO A 428 -11.07 9.58 11.84
C PRO A 428 -10.49 8.68 10.75
N VAL A 429 -9.18 8.80 10.51
CA VAL A 429 -8.43 7.97 9.56
C VAL A 429 -7.34 7.23 10.34
N GLU A 430 -7.23 5.92 10.17
CA GLU A 430 -6.17 5.17 10.88
C GLU A 430 -4.78 5.65 10.42
N PRO A 431 -3.86 5.92 11.36
CA PRO A 431 -2.52 6.33 11.00
C PRO A 431 -1.76 5.19 10.31
N VAL A 432 -0.69 5.55 9.60
CA VAL A 432 0.28 4.56 9.13
C VAL A 432 1.03 3.95 10.31
N ALA A 433 1.44 2.68 10.17
CA ALA A 433 2.40 2.10 11.10
C ALA A 433 3.79 2.71 10.83
N THR A 434 4.56 2.99 11.88
CA THR A 434 5.92 3.57 11.78
C THR A 434 6.91 2.68 12.52
N LEU A 435 8.12 2.55 11.98
CA LEU A 435 9.22 1.83 12.62
C LEU A 435 10.46 2.72 12.66
N ASP A 436 10.83 3.19 13.85
CA ASP A 436 12.14 3.83 14.03
C ASP A 436 13.23 2.76 14.12
N ASN A 437 13.82 2.45 12.97
CA ASN A 437 14.97 1.58 12.85
C ASN A 437 16.26 2.36 12.52
N TYR A 438 16.36 3.66 12.84
CA TYR A 438 17.46 4.53 12.42
C TYR A 438 18.86 3.94 12.72
N ASN A 439 19.02 3.28 13.88
CA ASN A 439 20.31 2.67 14.28
C ASN A 439 20.58 1.30 13.65
N THR A 440 19.60 0.70 12.99
CA THR A 440 19.63 -0.67 12.47
C THR A 440 19.20 -0.75 11.01
N VAL A 441 19.17 0.36 10.28
CA VAL A 441 18.73 0.40 8.87
C VAL A 441 19.62 -0.54 8.03
N PRO A 442 19.09 -1.65 7.51
CA PRO A 442 19.86 -2.60 6.72
C PRO A 442 20.12 -2.04 5.31
N LYS A 443 21.39 -1.98 4.91
CA LYS A 443 21.72 -1.77 3.50
C LYS A 443 21.17 -2.93 2.67
N GLY A 444 20.58 -2.62 1.52
CA GLY A 444 19.88 -3.55 0.65
C GLY A 444 18.44 -3.85 1.06
N GLU A 445 17.93 -3.29 2.17
CA GLU A 445 16.52 -3.46 2.54
C GLU A 445 15.62 -2.98 1.41
N SER A 446 14.68 -3.84 0.99
CA SER A 446 13.70 -3.50 -0.04
C SER A 446 12.63 -2.58 0.54
N VAL A 447 12.34 -1.53 -0.21
CA VAL A 447 11.44 -0.45 0.22
C VAL A 447 10.49 -0.04 -0.90
N VAL A 448 9.36 0.53 -0.50
CA VAL A 448 8.35 1.09 -1.40
C VAL A 448 8.14 2.56 -1.04
N CYS A 449 8.26 3.45 -2.01
CA CYS A 449 7.86 4.85 -1.87
C CYS A 449 6.46 5.03 -2.45
N ILE A 450 5.59 5.75 -1.74
CA ILE A 450 4.26 6.13 -2.23
C ILE A 450 4.20 7.65 -2.33
N GLY A 451 3.73 8.19 -3.45
CA GLY A 451 3.66 9.64 -3.66
C GLY A 451 2.83 10.06 -4.86
N TYR A 452 2.64 11.37 -5.02
CA TYR A 452 1.90 11.98 -6.13
C TYR A 452 2.86 12.67 -7.10
N PRO A 453 3.48 11.95 -8.05
CA PRO A 453 4.31 12.59 -9.06
C PRO A 453 3.52 13.65 -9.85
N GLY A 454 4.13 14.78 -10.14
CA GLY A 454 3.58 15.88 -10.94
C GLY A 454 3.40 15.53 -12.43
N VAL A 455 3.75 14.30 -12.82
CA VAL A 455 3.53 13.69 -14.14
C VAL A 455 2.66 12.43 -14.06
N SER A 456 2.01 12.17 -12.92
CA SER A 456 1.07 11.06 -12.79
C SER A 456 -0.05 11.18 -13.83
N PRO A 457 -0.51 10.06 -14.41
CA PRO A 457 -1.61 10.08 -15.36
C PRO A 457 -2.83 10.74 -14.71
N GLU A 458 -3.34 11.78 -15.36
CA GLU A 458 -4.57 12.45 -14.95
C GLU A 458 -5.73 11.47 -15.04
N ILE A 459 -6.28 11.07 -13.90
CA ILE A 459 -7.47 10.22 -13.88
C ILE A 459 -8.69 11.14 -13.97
N TYR A 460 -9.33 11.17 -15.13
CA TYR A 460 -10.56 11.93 -15.33
C TYR A 460 -11.74 11.21 -14.69
N SER A 461 -12.39 11.87 -13.73
CA SER A 461 -13.70 11.48 -13.23
C SER A 461 -14.78 12.37 -13.85
N VAL A 462 -15.89 11.76 -14.25
CA VAL A 462 -17.06 12.47 -14.78
C VAL A 462 -18.09 12.57 -13.66
N ARG A 463 -18.27 13.77 -13.08
CA ARG A 463 -19.45 14.05 -12.25
C ARG A 463 -20.62 14.42 -13.16
N LYS A 464 -21.65 13.57 -13.21
CA LYS A 464 -22.96 13.98 -13.74
C LYS A 464 -23.62 14.88 -12.70
N SER A 465 -23.89 16.13 -13.07
CA SER A 465 -24.66 17.04 -12.22
C SER A 465 -26.12 16.61 -12.21
N ASN A 466 -26.74 16.58 -11.02
CA ASN A 466 -28.19 16.47 -10.88
C ASN A 466 -28.91 17.82 -11.04
N ASP A 467 -28.16 18.89 -11.34
CA ASP A 467 -28.72 20.19 -11.70
C ASP A 467 -29.33 20.13 -13.11
N ASN A 468 -30.65 20.40 -13.19
CA ASN A 468 -31.40 20.41 -14.44
C ASN A 468 -30.90 21.42 -15.46
N PHE A 469 -30.10 22.42 -15.05
CA PHE A 469 -29.57 23.48 -15.92
C PHE A 469 -28.07 23.33 -16.23
N LYS A 470 -27.34 22.41 -15.58
CA LYS A 470 -25.92 22.10 -15.85
C LYS A 470 -25.70 20.61 -16.10
N ARG A 471 -26.42 20.06 -17.09
CA ARG A 471 -26.38 18.62 -17.44
C ARG A 471 -25.09 18.14 -18.12
N ALA A 472 -24.17 19.06 -18.45
CA ALA A 472 -22.92 18.70 -19.10
C ALA A 472 -21.99 17.96 -18.11
N ALA A 473 -21.59 16.75 -18.50
CA ALA A 473 -20.51 16.00 -17.87
C ALA A 473 -19.23 16.85 -17.91
N THR A 474 -18.75 17.29 -16.75
CA THR A 474 -17.47 18.00 -16.66
C THR A 474 -16.39 16.99 -16.31
N PRO A 475 -15.38 16.76 -17.17
CA PRO A 475 -14.23 15.95 -16.80
C PRO A 475 -13.45 16.66 -15.69
N THR A 476 -13.13 15.95 -14.61
CA THR A 476 -12.35 16.49 -13.49
C THR A 476 -11.21 15.54 -13.17
N THR A 477 -9.99 16.07 -13.13
CA THR A 477 -8.79 15.32 -12.78
C THR A 477 -8.79 14.95 -11.29
N VAL A 478 -8.52 13.69 -11.00
CA VAL A 478 -8.46 13.12 -9.66
C VAL A 478 -7.02 12.73 -9.36
N ALA A 479 -6.50 13.20 -8.24
CA ALA A 479 -5.18 12.83 -7.78
C ALA A 479 -5.20 11.41 -7.24
N ASN A 480 -4.33 10.54 -7.75
CA ASN A 480 -4.05 9.23 -7.15
C ASN A 480 -2.54 9.07 -6.94
N PRO A 481 -2.15 8.51 -5.79
CA PRO A 481 -0.76 8.22 -5.52
C PRO A 481 -0.28 7.06 -6.40
N THR A 482 1.01 7.07 -6.69
CA THR A 482 1.74 6.01 -7.36
C THR A 482 2.66 5.33 -6.36
N MET A 483 3.16 4.16 -6.72
CA MET A 483 4.19 3.48 -5.93
C MET A 483 5.42 3.21 -6.76
N THR A 484 6.58 3.30 -6.12
CA THR A 484 7.86 2.95 -6.73
C THR A 484 8.70 2.15 -5.75
N SER A 485 9.09 0.95 -6.15
CA SER A 485 9.94 0.06 -5.37
C SER A 485 11.42 0.34 -5.60
N GLY A 486 12.23 0.03 -4.59
CA GLY A 486 13.69 0.06 -4.66
C GLY A 486 14.32 -0.52 -3.40
N THR A 487 15.54 -0.10 -3.09
CA THR A 487 16.32 -0.54 -1.94
C THR A 487 17.02 0.62 -1.24
N ILE A 488 17.31 0.46 0.04
CA ILE A 488 18.18 1.38 0.78
C ILE A 488 19.64 1.05 0.44
N THR A 489 20.38 2.02 -0.07
CA THR A 489 21.80 1.82 -0.42
C THR A 489 22.71 2.21 0.73
N ASN A 490 22.46 3.34 1.39
CA ASN A 490 23.24 3.83 2.52
C ASN A 490 22.40 4.68 3.49
N LEU A 491 22.81 4.74 4.75
CA LEU A 491 22.50 5.86 5.64
C LEU A 491 23.68 6.84 5.58
N ILE A 492 23.42 8.08 5.19
CA ILE A 492 24.41 9.14 5.11
C ILE A 492 24.12 10.11 6.24
N LYS A 493 25.10 10.27 7.12
CA LYS A 493 25.03 11.22 8.23
C LYS A 493 25.50 12.59 7.77
N SER A 494 24.77 13.63 8.16
CA SER A 494 25.24 14.99 7.94
C SER A 494 26.47 15.27 8.81
N SER A 495 27.46 15.97 8.29
CA SER A 495 28.58 16.43 9.11
C SER A 495 28.16 17.64 9.93
N THR A 496 28.63 17.72 11.18
CA THR A 496 28.30 18.78 12.14
C THR A 496 28.62 20.20 11.64
N GLU A 497 29.54 20.35 10.68
CA GLU A 497 29.90 21.64 10.08
C GLU A 497 28.84 22.19 9.12
N PHE A 498 27.94 21.35 8.63
CA PHE A 498 26.89 21.75 7.71
C PHE A 498 25.49 21.42 8.22
N ASP A 499 25.31 21.04 9.48
CA ASP A 499 24.00 20.70 10.08
C ASP A 499 23.12 21.95 10.29
N ASN A 500 22.65 22.52 9.18
CA ASN A 500 21.77 23.67 9.13
C ASN A 500 20.62 23.40 8.14
N LYS A 501 19.69 24.35 8.02
CA LYS A 501 18.53 24.24 7.12
C LYS A 501 18.89 23.98 5.65
N GLN A 502 20.16 24.07 5.25
CA GLN A 502 20.66 23.84 3.89
C GLN A 502 21.08 22.40 3.59
N THR A 503 21.46 21.58 4.59
CA THR A 503 21.88 20.18 4.35
C THR A 503 20.84 19.13 4.69
N MET A 504 19.71 19.55 5.26
CA MET A 504 18.54 18.70 5.49
C MET A 504 18.78 17.56 6.51
N GLY A 505 19.94 17.53 7.17
CA GLY A 505 20.34 16.56 8.19
C GLY A 505 20.69 15.18 7.63
N ASP A 506 20.51 14.11 8.41
CA ASP A 506 20.79 12.74 7.95
C ASP A 506 19.75 12.25 6.93
N TYR A 507 20.20 11.46 5.96
CA TYR A 507 19.34 10.90 4.91
C TYR A 507 19.68 9.45 4.56
N LEU A 508 18.63 8.70 4.23
CA LEU A 508 18.68 7.41 3.56
C LEU A 508 18.88 7.64 2.07
N GLN A 509 19.94 7.08 1.51
CA GLN A 509 20.15 6.99 0.08
C GLN A 509 19.41 5.76 -0.46
N LEU A 510 18.72 5.91 -1.59
CA LEU A 510 17.84 4.91 -2.16
C LEU A 510 18.21 4.63 -3.63
N SER A 511 17.87 3.43 -4.10
CA SER A 511 17.92 3.05 -5.53
C SER A 511 16.60 3.31 -6.28
N ILE A 512 15.64 3.94 -5.62
CA ILE A 512 14.32 4.24 -6.18
C ILE A 512 14.48 5.22 -7.34
N ASN A 513 14.03 4.82 -8.53
CA ASN A 513 14.02 5.68 -9.72
C ASN A 513 12.67 6.43 -9.86
N ALA A 514 12.21 7.02 -8.76
CA ALA A 514 11.02 7.87 -8.77
C ALA A 514 11.45 9.26 -9.31
N THR A 515 11.12 9.53 -10.56
CA THR A 515 11.38 10.80 -11.23
C THR A 515 10.18 11.74 -11.12
N GLY A 516 10.46 13.03 -10.95
CA GLY A 516 9.46 14.11 -11.01
C GLY A 516 9.11 14.74 -9.64
N PRO A 517 8.69 16.02 -9.65
CA PRO A 517 8.22 16.72 -8.45
C PRO A 517 6.98 16.01 -7.86
N GLY A 518 6.69 16.17 -6.57
CA GLY A 518 5.45 15.70 -5.94
C GLY A 518 5.54 14.41 -5.11
N ASN A 519 6.60 13.61 -5.25
CA ASN A 519 6.88 12.49 -4.32
C ASN A 519 7.43 12.96 -2.96
N SER A 520 7.97 14.17 -2.89
CA SER A 520 8.49 14.78 -1.67
C SER A 520 7.43 14.81 -0.57
N GLY A 521 7.77 14.22 0.57
CA GLY A 521 6.94 14.07 1.76
C GLY A 521 6.19 12.74 1.81
N GLY A 522 6.33 11.89 0.79
CA GLY A 522 5.73 10.56 0.73
C GLY A 522 6.39 9.57 1.69
N PRO A 523 5.63 8.58 2.20
CA PRO A 523 6.18 7.56 3.08
C PRO A 523 7.09 6.60 2.31
N LEU A 524 8.26 6.31 2.91
CA LEU A 524 9.13 5.20 2.52
C LEU A 524 8.84 4.01 3.44
N LEU A 525 8.34 2.93 2.87
CA LEU A 525 7.82 1.77 3.56
C LEU A 525 8.77 0.59 3.45
N ASN A 526 8.93 -0.16 4.54
CA ASN A 526 9.52 -1.50 4.46
C ASN A 526 8.51 -2.51 3.89
N ARG A 527 8.95 -3.76 3.71
CA ARG A 527 8.08 -4.85 3.22
C ARG A 527 7.05 -5.36 4.24
N LYS A 528 6.87 -4.69 5.38
CA LYS A 528 5.80 -4.94 6.34
C LYS A 528 4.73 -3.84 6.32
N GLY A 529 4.88 -2.83 5.45
CA GLY A 529 3.99 -1.67 5.40
C GLY A 529 4.23 -0.65 6.53
N GLU A 530 5.38 -0.73 7.20
CA GLU A 530 5.79 0.24 8.22
C GLU A 530 6.61 1.35 7.57
N VAL A 531 6.30 2.60 7.90
CA VAL A 531 7.06 3.76 7.43
C VAL A 531 8.35 3.86 8.21
N ILE A 532 9.47 3.83 7.48
CA ILE A 532 10.84 3.93 8.00
C ILE A 532 11.54 5.22 7.54
N GLY A 533 10.97 5.93 6.57
CA GLY A 533 11.48 7.23 6.11
C GLY A 533 10.44 8.08 5.40
N ILE A 534 10.83 9.30 5.05
CA ILE A 534 10.04 10.32 4.37
C ILE A 534 10.81 10.73 3.12
N PHE A 535 10.33 10.36 1.93
CA PHE A 535 10.97 10.71 0.66
C PHE A 535 11.15 12.23 0.55
N THR A 536 12.31 12.73 0.12
CA THR A 536 12.58 14.18 0.07
C THR A 536 13.04 14.68 -1.30
N MET A 537 14.13 14.16 -1.84
CA MET A 537 14.75 14.73 -3.03
C MET A 537 15.34 13.65 -3.93
N SER A 538 15.52 14.03 -5.20
CA SER A 538 16.30 13.29 -6.18
C SER A 538 17.42 14.19 -6.69
N ARG A 539 18.63 13.67 -6.83
CA ARG A 539 19.78 14.37 -7.43
C ARG A 539 20.35 13.51 -8.55
N THR A 540 20.70 14.16 -9.66
CA THR A 540 21.45 13.50 -10.73
C THR A 540 22.93 13.59 -10.41
N GLY A 541 23.60 12.44 -10.29
CA GLY A 541 25.04 12.35 -10.11
C GLY A 541 25.82 12.77 -11.36
N SER A 542 27.13 12.92 -11.22
CA SER A 542 28.04 13.37 -12.29
C SER A 542 27.99 12.46 -13.53
N ALA A 543 27.68 11.18 -13.34
CA ALA A 543 27.56 10.18 -14.40
C ALA A 543 26.14 10.07 -15.00
N GLY A 544 25.21 10.96 -14.60
CA GLY A 544 23.83 10.96 -15.08
C GLY A 544 22.88 10.02 -14.31
N GLU A 545 23.37 9.31 -13.30
CA GLU A 545 22.56 8.43 -12.45
C GLU A 545 21.61 9.24 -11.55
N LEU A 546 20.36 8.80 -11.43
CA LEU A 546 19.44 9.38 -10.46
C LEU A 546 19.66 8.73 -9.09
N VAL A 547 19.98 9.55 -8.10
CA VAL A 547 20.07 9.14 -6.70
C VAL A 547 18.94 9.81 -5.94
N THR A 548 18.18 9.02 -5.18
CA THR A 548 17.05 9.53 -4.40
C THR A 548 17.31 9.39 -2.91
N PHE A 549 16.67 10.26 -2.13
CA PHE A 549 16.91 10.37 -0.70
C PHE A 549 15.60 10.44 0.09
N ALA A 550 15.63 9.88 1.29
CA ALA A 550 14.57 10.00 2.29
C ALA A 550 15.13 10.41 3.65
N ILE A 551 14.37 11.18 4.41
CA ILE A 551 14.68 11.51 5.80
C ILE A 551 14.23 10.35 6.69
N PRO A 552 15.05 9.83 7.62
CA PRO A 552 14.63 8.79 8.55
C PRO A 552 13.36 9.17 9.35
N ILE A 553 12.45 8.22 9.55
CA ILE A 553 11.16 8.48 10.21
C ILE A 553 11.32 9.00 11.64
N LYS A 554 12.43 8.64 12.32
CA LYS A 554 12.85 9.17 13.62
C LYS A 554 12.60 10.67 13.76
N TYR A 555 13.03 11.45 12.77
CA TYR A 555 12.94 12.92 12.84
C TYR A 555 11.51 13.45 12.71
N GLY A 556 10.61 12.69 12.07
CA GLY A 556 9.18 12.97 12.09
C GLY A 556 8.54 12.62 13.43
N LEU A 557 8.94 11.50 14.03
CA LEU A 557 8.43 11.08 15.35
C LEU A 557 8.85 12.05 16.46
N GLU A 558 10.04 12.64 16.38
CA GLU A 558 10.49 13.70 17.29
C GLU A 558 9.59 14.95 17.29
N LEU A 559 8.87 15.23 16.20
CA LEU A 559 7.88 16.32 16.15
C LEU A 559 6.56 15.96 16.83
N LEU A 560 6.25 14.67 16.95
CA LEU A 560 5.02 14.20 17.60
C LEU A 560 5.16 14.19 19.13
N THR A 561 6.37 14.02 19.65
CA THR A 561 6.64 13.94 21.10
C THR A 561 6.86 15.30 21.76
N LYS A 562 7.13 16.35 20.97
CA LYS A 562 7.42 17.71 21.46
C LYS A 562 6.18 18.59 21.65
N ASN A 563 4.98 18.11 21.31
CA ASN A 563 3.73 18.87 21.37
C ASN A 563 2.84 18.47 22.54
#